data_AF-A0A183GFI2-F1
#
_entry.id   AF-A0A183GFI2-F1
#
_cell.length_a   1.000
_cell.length_b   1.000
_cell.length_c   1.000
_cell.angle_alpha   90.00
_cell.angle_beta   90.00
_cell.angle_gamma   90.00
#
_symmetry.space_group_name_H-M   'P 1'
#
loop_
_entity.id
_entity.type
_entity.pdbx_description
1 polymer ?
#
loop_
_entity_poly.entity_id
_entity_poly.type
_entity_poly.pdbx_seq_one_letter_code
_entity_poly.pdbx_strand_id
1 'polypeptide(L)'
;MDLEEVTSFEEFKILQTEATQLMADINVAKSFSLERRLILCAADPVTLPPSGITFSVSNCTKSWILSADRPFVNIDLVAAAITWTTKQRENICVLSMSLYRFLLKMITEPPVRVKEYAVRINGRSGRDDNLKNLPGEVENTLINFGEDMLGLGRDELQVGAVFDRTTSRFFLGLGKTDDERTTMYESLVTERITWRKQLLKALQRALSDVRADKNWPDKM
;
A
#
# COMPACT_ATOMS: atom_id res chain seq x y z
N MET A 1 -35.45 -4.06 37.99
CA MET A 1 -34.27 -3.83 37.13
C MET A 1 -34.85 -3.21 35.90
N ASP A 2 -34.79 -1.89 35.86
CA ASP A 2 -35.63 -1.08 34.97
C ASP A 2 -35.09 -1.16 33.55
N LEU A 3 -35.99 -1.39 32.60
CA LEU A 3 -35.67 -1.53 31.17
C LEU A 3 -34.92 -0.30 30.61
N GLU A 4 -35.10 0.87 31.21
CA GLU A 4 -34.41 2.12 30.83
C GLU A 4 -32.91 2.12 31.18
N GLU A 5 -32.49 1.52 32.30
CA GLU A 5 -31.07 1.39 32.67
C GLU A 5 -30.34 0.43 31.72
N VAL A 6 -31.02 -0.63 31.27
CA VAL A 6 -30.44 -1.63 30.36
C VAL A 6 -30.24 -1.05 28.96
N THR A 7 -31.18 -0.23 28.47
CA THR A 7 -31.01 0.50 27.19
C THR A 7 -29.89 1.52 27.23
N SER A 8 -29.74 2.27 28.34
CA SER A 8 -28.67 3.26 28.50
C SER A 8 -27.27 2.62 28.56
N PHE A 9 -27.16 1.45 29.19
CA PHE A 9 -25.89 0.72 29.26
C PHE A 9 -25.44 0.16 27.91
N GLU A 10 -26.38 -0.34 27.10
CA GLU A 10 -26.07 -0.87 25.78
C GLU A 10 -25.72 0.24 24.79
N GLU A 11 -26.42 1.38 24.83
CA GLU A 11 -26.06 2.59 24.09
C GLU A 11 -24.65 3.09 24.45
N PHE A 12 -24.30 3.08 25.73
CA PHE A 12 -22.95 3.45 26.18
C PHE A 12 -21.87 2.53 25.61
N LYS A 13 -22.11 1.22 25.58
CA LYS A 13 -21.17 0.26 24.97
C LYS A 13 -21.01 0.45 23.47
N ILE A 14 -22.11 0.71 22.76
CA ILE A 14 -22.09 0.99 21.32
C ILE A 14 -21.24 2.24 21.06
N LEU A 15 -21.52 3.34 21.77
CA LEU A 15 -20.76 4.59 21.65
C LEU A 15 -19.28 4.42 21.99
N GLN A 16 -18.96 3.63 23.03
CA GLN A 16 -17.57 3.36 23.39
C GLN A 16 -16.84 2.54 22.32
N THR A 17 -17.53 1.59 21.70
CA THR A 17 -16.99 0.79 20.59
C THR A 17 -16.76 1.67 19.36
N GLU A 18 -17.73 2.50 18.98
CA GLU A 18 -17.61 3.45 17.88
C GLU A 18 -16.48 4.46 18.11
N ALA A 19 -16.37 5.02 19.32
CA ALA A 19 -15.29 5.94 19.69
C ALA A 19 -13.91 5.28 19.58
N THR A 20 -13.81 4.01 20.00
CA THR A 20 -12.56 3.24 19.89
C THR A 20 -12.19 2.99 18.43
N GLN A 21 -13.17 2.65 17.59
CA GLN A 21 -12.98 2.48 16.15
C GLN A 21 -12.54 3.79 15.50
N LEU A 22 -13.21 4.91 15.81
CA LEU A 22 -12.84 6.25 15.34
C LEU A 22 -11.42 6.64 15.74
N MET A 23 -11.01 6.35 16.98
CA MET A 23 -9.63 6.61 17.41
C MET A 23 -8.61 5.75 16.65
N ALA A 24 -8.93 4.48 16.38
CA ALA A 24 -8.09 3.62 15.55
C ALA A 24 -7.97 4.18 14.13
N ASP A 25 -9.09 4.55 13.51
CA ASP A 25 -9.14 5.13 12.16
C ASP A 25 -8.34 6.44 12.07
N ILE A 26 -8.45 7.32 13.08
CA ILE A 26 -7.66 8.55 13.17
C ILE A 26 -6.17 8.24 13.26
N ASN A 27 -5.77 7.25 14.05
CA ASN A 27 -4.36 6.88 14.21
C ASN A 27 -3.79 6.28 12.91
N VAL A 28 -4.57 5.46 12.21
CA VAL A 28 -4.23 4.95 10.88
C VAL A 28 -4.06 6.11 9.89
N ALA A 29 -5.00 7.05 9.86
CA ALA A 29 -4.92 8.22 8.97
C ALA A 29 -3.71 9.12 9.29
N LYS A 30 -3.38 9.30 10.58
CA LYS A 30 -2.18 10.04 11.02
C LYS A 30 -0.89 9.34 10.62
N SER A 31 -0.83 8.02 10.79
CA SER A 31 0.31 7.20 10.35
C SER A 31 0.52 7.36 8.84
N PHE A 32 -0.55 7.24 8.06
CA PHE A 32 -0.51 7.47 6.61
C PHE A 32 -0.01 8.86 6.24
N SER A 33 -0.49 9.91 6.93
CA SER A 33 -0.03 11.28 6.71
C SER A 33 1.45 11.46 7.05
N LEU A 34 1.94 10.82 8.11
CA LEU A 34 3.36 10.82 8.48
C LEU A 34 4.21 10.10 7.43
N GLU A 35 3.81 8.90 7.02
CA GLU A 35 4.51 8.11 6.02
C GLU A 35 4.60 8.85 4.69
N ARG A 36 3.51 9.51 4.25
CA ARG A 36 3.50 10.36 3.05
C ARG A 36 4.47 11.54 3.17
N ARG A 37 4.54 12.19 4.34
CA ARG A 37 5.52 13.26 4.58
C ARG A 37 6.97 12.75 4.53
N LEU A 38 7.23 11.57 5.10
CA LEU A 38 8.57 10.97 5.05
C LEU A 38 8.99 10.64 3.62
N ILE A 39 8.08 10.15 2.77
CA ILE A 39 8.34 9.94 1.35
C ILE A 39 8.76 11.24 0.64
N LEU A 40 8.11 12.37 0.97
CA LEU A 40 8.43 13.67 0.40
C LEU A 40 9.80 14.20 0.85
N CYS A 41 10.17 13.94 2.10
CA CYS A 41 11.44 14.39 2.68
C CYS A 41 12.61 13.44 2.39
N ALA A 42 12.36 12.17 2.05
CA ALA A 42 13.40 11.22 1.72
C ALA A 42 14.15 11.68 0.45
N ALA A 43 15.47 11.84 0.55
CA ALA A 43 16.31 12.12 -0.60
C ALA A 43 16.12 11.04 -1.66
N ASP A 44 16.12 11.40 -2.95
CA ASP A 44 16.18 10.39 -4.00
C ASP A 44 17.57 9.73 -3.93
N PRO A 45 17.65 8.41 -3.70
CA PRO A 45 18.94 7.74 -3.63
C PRO A 45 19.62 7.83 -5.00
N VAL A 46 20.91 8.20 -5.01
CA VAL A 46 21.75 8.31 -6.22
C VAL A 46 21.88 6.95 -6.94
N THR A 47 21.75 5.86 -6.18
CA THR A 47 21.68 4.48 -6.64
C THR A 47 20.73 3.72 -5.72
N LEU A 48 19.81 2.93 -6.30
CA LEU A 48 19.01 1.98 -5.52
C LEU A 48 19.96 1.05 -4.75
N PRO A 49 19.64 0.66 -3.50
CA PRO A 49 20.45 -0.29 -2.77
C PRO A 49 20.63 -1.55 -3.64
N PRO A 50 21.82 -2.18 -3.66
CA PRO A 50 22.05 -3.44 -4.35
C PRO A 50 21.31 -4.53 -3.60
N SER A 51 20.00 -4.57 -3.80
CA SER A 51 19.11 -5.40 -3.02
C SER A 51 19.00 -6.74 -3.73
N GLY A 52 19.39 -7.83 -3.06
CA GLY A 52 19.05 -9.20 -3.45
C GLY A 52 17.53 -9.49 -3.36
N ILE A 53 16.72 -8.44 -3.33
CA ILE A 53 15.28 -8.46 -3.26
C ILE A 53 14.73 -8.87 -4.62
N THR A 54 13.77 -9.79 -4.58
CA THR A 54 12.98 -10.18 -5.73
C THR A 54 11.63 -9.49 -5.67
N PHE A 55 11.03 -9.20 -6.83
CA PHE A 55 9.66 -8.68 -6.91
C PHE A 55 8.74 -9.82 -7.33
N SER A 56 8.09 -10.46 -6.37
CA SER A 56 7.37 -11.71 -6.59
C SER A 56 6.17 -11.87 -5.65
N VAL A 57 5.11 -12.51 -6.16
CA VAL A 57 3.93 -12.89 -5.37
C VAL A 57 4.30 -13.89 -4.26
N SER A 58 5.34 -14.70 -4.46
CA SER A 58 5.84 -15.64 -3.43
C SER A 58 6.33 -14.97 -2.16
N ASN A 59 6.64 -13.67 -2.21
CA ASN A 59 7.09 -12.91 -1.05
C ASN A 59 5.91 -12.42 -0.20
N CYS A 60 4.69 -12.45 -0.74
CA CYS A 60 3.52 -11.94 -0.05
C CYS A 60 3.21 -12.78 1.20
N THR A 61 2.97 -12.08 2.30
CA THR A 61 2.81 -12.66 3.63
C THR A 61 1.38 -12.56 4.15
N LYS A 62 0.52 -11.84 3.43
CA LYS A 62 -0.86 -11.52 3.80
C LYS A 62 -1.80 -11.68 2.62
N SER A 63 -3.09 -11.75 2.93
CA SER A 63 -4.14 -11.61 1.92
C SER A 63 -4.31 -10.13 1.55
N TRP A 64 -4.39 -9.85 0.26
CA TRP A 64 -4.52 -8.50 -0.28
C TRP A 64 -5.84 -8.38 -1.03
N ILE A 65 -6.92 -8.17 -0.28
CA ILE A 65 -8.24 -7.89 -0.85
C ILE A 65 -8.40 -6.39 -1.00
N LEU A 66 -8.59 -5.92 -2.22
CA LEU A 66 -9.01 -4.55 -2.43
C LEU A 66 -10.48 -4.43 -2.01
N SER A 67 -10.77 -3.53 -1.08
CA SER A 67 -12.14 -3.13 -0.75
C SER A 67 -12.25 -1.63 -0.92
N ALA A 68 -12.99 -1.20 -1.94
CA ALA A 68 -13.14 0.22 -2.28
C ALA A 68 -14.47 0.44 -3.00
N ASP A 69 -14.95 1.68 -2.94
CA ASP A 69 -16.18 2.08 -3.63
C ASP A 69 -16.04 2.03 -5.15
N ARG A 70 -17.19 1.95 -5.83
CA ARG A 70 -17.26 2.02 -7.29
C ARG A 70 -16.52 3.28 -7.80
N PRO A 71 -15.75 3.19 -8.90
CA PRO A 71 -15.74 2.11 -9.89
C PRO A 71 -14.77 0.96 -9.56
N PHE A 72 -14.15 0.96 -8.38
CA PHE A 72 -13.23 -0.10 -8.02
C PHE A 72 -14.00 -1.36 -7.61
N VAL A 73 -13.48 -2.53 -7.97
CA VAL A 73 -14.09 -3.82 -7.66
C VAL A 73 -13.32 -4.56 -6.59
N ASN A 74 -14.04 -5.33 -5.78
CA ASN A 74 -13.42 -6.14 -4.75
C ASN A 74 -12.73 -7.36 -5.38
N ILE A 75 -11.41 -7.45 -5.24
CA ILE A 75 -10.61 -8.50 -5.86
C ILE A 75 -9.40 -8.85 -5.00
N ASP A 76 -9.01 -10.13 -5.04
CA ASP A 76 -7.76 -10.61 -4.47
C ASP A 76 -6.59 -10.28 -5.42
N LEU A 77 -5.72 -9.37 -4.97
CA LEU A 77 -4.56 -8.91 -5.73
C LEU A 77 -3.49 -10.00 -5.90
N VAL A 78 -3.37 -10.94 -4.96
CA VAL A 78 -2.46 -12.08 -5.07
C VAL A 78 -2.92 -12.98 -6.21
N ALA A 79 -4.20 -13.35 -6.22
CA ALA A 79 -4.79 -14.17 -7.26
C ALA A 79 -4.69 -13.51 -8.65
N ALA A 80 -4.95 -12.20 -8.72
CA ALA A 80 -4.81 -11.44 -9.96
C ALA A 80 -3.34 -11.42 -10.44
N ALA A 81 -2.39 -11.14 -9.55
CA ALA A 81 -0.98 -11.03 -9.88
C ALA A 81 -0.34 -12.35 -10.33
N ILE A 82 -0.91 -13.51 -9.99
CA ILE A 82 -0.46 -14.81 -10.53
C ILE A 82 -0.66 -14.89 -12.05
N THR A 83 -1.71 -14.25 -12.56
CA THR A 83 -2.03 -14.23 -14.00
C THR A 83 -1.25 -13.15 -14.78
N TRP A 84 -0.57 -12.25 -14.06
CA TRP A 84 0.25 -11.21 -14.66
C TRP A 84 1.53 -11.82 -15.23
N THR A 85 1.82 -11.50 -16.50
CA THR A 85 3.02 -11.97 -17.20
C THR A 85 4.04 -10.86 -17.33
N THR A 86 5.31 -11.19 -17.05
CA THR A 86 6.42 -10.26 -17.10
C THR A 86 7.34 -10.57 -18.27
N LYS A 87 8.02 -9.56 -18.80
CA LYS A 87 9.10 -9.79 -19.76
C LYS A 87 10.37 -10.13 -18.97
N GLN A 88 11.17 -11.06 -19.48
CA GLN A 88 12.41 -11.47 -18.82
C GLN A 88 13.37 -10.30 -18.68
N ARG A 89 14.09 -10.24 -17.54
CA ARG A 89 15.18 -9.29 -17.22
C ARG A 89 14.78 -7.83 -17.03
N GLU A 90 13.51 -7.54 -16.75
CA GLU A 90 13.09 -6.18 -16.36
C GLU A 90 13.55 -5.85 -14.93
N ASN A 91 13.95 -4.60 -14.69
CA ASN A 91 14.24 -4.13 -13.33
C ASN A 91 12.95 -3.95 -12.52
N ILE A 92 13.06 -3.89 -11.19
CA ILE A 92 11.91 -3.82 -10.27
C ILE A 92 11.02 -2.61 -10.54
N CYS A 93 11.58 -1.46 -10.93
CA CYS A 93 10.79 -0.27 -11.26
C CYS A 93 9.90 -0.48 -12.49
N VAL A 94 10.40 -1.19 -13.51
CA VAL A 94 9.64 -1.56 -14.70
C VAL A 94 8.60 -2.64 -14.36
N LEU A 95 8.98 -3.64 -13.56
CA LEU A 95 8.08 -4.69 -13.09
C LEU A 95 6.91 -4.14 -12.28
N SER A 96 7.16 -3.30 -11.27
CA SER A 96 6.13 -2.67 -10.46
C SER A 96 5.19 -1.79 -11.30
N MET A 97 5.73 -1.00 -12.24
CA MET A 97 4.92 -0.21 -13.16
C MET A 97 4.05 -1.07 -14.07
N SER A 98 4.61 -2.17 -14.59
CA SER A 98 3.90 -3.17 -15.41
C SER A 98 2.76 -3.83 -14.64
N LEU A 99 3.03 -4.27 -13.41
CA LEU A 99 2.03 -4.82 -12.50
C LEU A 99 0.91 -3.81 -12.25
N TYR A 100 1.25 -2.56 -11.92
CA TYR A 100 0.23 -1.55 -11.63
C TYR A 100 -0.64 -1.24 -12.85
N ARG A 101 -0.08 -1.20 -14.07
CA ARG A 101 -0.91 -1.10 -15.29
C ARG A 101 -1.89 -2.27 -15.39
N PHE A 102 -1.41 -3.49 -15.17
CA PHE A 102 -2.25 -4.69 -15.20
C PHE A 102 -3.36 -4.64 -14.14
N LEU A 103 -3.01 -4.35 -12.88
CA LEU A 103 -3.96 -4.30 -11.77
C LEU A 103 -4.99 -3.19 -11.96
N LEU A 104 -4.59 -1.97 -12.35
CA LEU A 104 -5.52 -0.85 -12.57
C LEU A 104 -6.63 -1.20 -13.58
N LYS A 105 -6.32 -2.07 -14.54
CA LYS A 105 -7.27 -2.62 -15.50
C LYS A 105 -8.25 -3.61 -14.87
N MET A 106 -7.74 -4.50 -14.01
CA MET A 106 -8.50 -5.55 -13.35
C MET A 106 -9.40 -5.02 -12.23
N ILE A 107 -8.93 -4.02 -11.49
CA ILE A 107 -9.60 -3.53 -10.29
C ILE A 107 -10.66 -2.46 -10.57
N THR A 108 -10.93 -2.11 -11.84
CA THR A 108 -11.85 -1.01 -12.18
C THR A 108 -12.89 -1.45 -13.20
N GLU A 109 -14.17 -1.16 -12.94
CA GLU A 109 -15.29 -1.53 -13.81
C GLU A 109 -16.16 -0.31 -14.21
N PRO A 110 -16.28 0.02 -15.52
CA PRO A 110 -15.46 -0.49 -16.62
C PRO A 110 -14.01 0.02 -16.53
N PRO A 111 -13.02 -0.69 -17.11
CA PRO A 111 -11.60 -0.34 -16.98
C PRO A 111 -11.25 1.09 -17.40
N VAL A 112 -12.02 1.68 -18.31
CA VAL A 112 -11.83 3.06 -18.77
C VAL A 112 -12.02 4.10 -17.66
N ARG A 113 -12.82 3.81 -16.62
CA ARG A 113 -13.08 4.77 -15.53
C ARG A 113 -11.85 5.09 -14.70
N VAL A 114 -10.85 4.22 -14.70
CA VAL A 114 -9.58 4.46 -13.99
C VAL A 114 -8.85 5.70 -14.54
N LYS A 115 -9.16 6.10 -15.78
CA LYS A 115 -8.59 7.29 -16.43
C LYS A 115 -9.04 8.60 -15.80
N GLU A 116 -10.15 8.61 -15.05
CA GLU A 116 -10.63 9.80 -14.32
C GLU A 116 -9.74 10.15 -13.11
N TYR A 117 -8.83 9.27 -12.71
CA TYR A 117 -8.07 9.38 -11.47
C TYR A 117 -6.60 9.75 -11.71
N ALA A 118 -5.96 10.29 -10.68
CA ALA A 118 -4.54 10.60 -10.61
C ALA A 118 -3.94 10.28 -9.22
N VAL A 119 -2.71 9.80 -9.19
CA VAL A 119 -1.89 9.73 -7.96
C VAL A 119 -1.07 11.02 -7.86
N ARG A 120 -1.27 11.77 -6.77
CA ARG A 120 -0.65 13.08 -6.57
C ARG A 120 0.27 13.04 -5.36
N ILE A 121 1.57 12.90 -5.61
CA ILE A 121 2.59 12.77 -4.55
C ILE A 121 2.50 13.91 -3.52
N ASN A 122 2.29 15.16 -3.97
CA ASN A 122 2.17 16.34 -3.10
C ASN A 122 0.76 16.63 -2.55
N GLY A 123 -0.24 15.80 -2.87
CA GLY A 123 -1.64 16.00 -2.43
C GLY A 123 -2.34 17.26 -2.97
N ARG A 124 -1.68 18.08 -3.78
CA ARG A 124 -2.22 19.32 -4.36
C ARG A 124 -2.83 19.09 -5.73
N SER A 125 -3.62 20.07 -6.18
CA SER A 125 -4.00 20.24 -7.57
C SER A 125 -2.79 20.14 -8.50
N GLY A 126 -2.73 19.11 -9.35
CA GLY A 126 -1.74 18.98 -10.42
C GLY A 126 -2.08 19.91 -11.58
N ARG A 127 -1.45 19.71 -12.75
CA ARG A 127 -1.75 20.53 -13.95
C ARG A 127 -3.18 20.36 -14.49
N ASP A 128 -3.85 19.26 -14.16
CA ASP A 128 -5.22 18.98 -14.58
C ASP A 128 -6.13 18.88 -13.35
N ASP A 129 -6.96 19.90 -13.17
CA ASP A 129 -7.91 19.97 -12.06
C ASP A 129 -9.13 19.06 -12.26
N ASN A 130 -9.32 18.49 -13.45
CA ASN A 130 -10.44 17.59 -13.72
C ASN A 130 -10.20 16.16 -13.25
N LEU A 131 -8.95 15.79 -12.96
CA LEU A 131 -8.61 14.44 -12.48
C LEU A 131 -8.88 14.30 -10.99
N LYS A 132 -9.67 13.30 -10.62
CA LYS A 132 -9.90 12.93 -9.21
C LYS A 132 -8.61 12.39 -8.59
N ASN A 133 -8.43 12.55 -7.29
CA ASN A 133 -7.39 11.79 -6.60
C ASN A 133 -7.81 10.32 -6.56
N LEU A 134 -6.85 9.41 -6.81
CA LEU A 134 -7.07 7.99 -6.54
C LEU A 134 -7.49 7.84 -5.06
N PRO A 135 -8.56 7.08 -4.76
CA PRO A 135 -8.97 6.89 -3.37
C PRO A 135 -7.82 6.36 -2.52
N GLY A 136 -7.68 6.89 -1.30
CA GLY A 136 -6.56 6.55 -0.42
C GLY A 136 -6.46 5.06 -0.14
N GLU A 137 -7.59 4.37 0.02
CA GLU A 137 -7.67 2.92 0.21
C GLU A 137 -7.11 2.15 -0.98
N VAL A 138 -7.44 2.57 -2.21
CA VAL A 138 -6.94 1.94 -3.45
C VAL A 138 -5.45 2.18 -3.59
N GLU A 139 -4.99 3.43 -3.41
CA GLU A 139 -3.58 3.79 -3.46
C GLU A 139 -2.79 2.95 -2.44
N ASN A 140 -3.23 2.93 -1.18
CA ASN A 140 -2.55 2.23 -0.10
C ASN A 140 -2.51 0.73 -0.28
N THR A 141 -3.63 0.13 -0.70
CA THR A 141 -3.68 -1.31 -0.93
C THR A 141 -2.70 -1.72 -2.03
N LEU A 142 -2.64 -0.96 -3.13
CA LEU A 142 -1.71 -1.24 -4.24
C LEU A 142 -0.25 -1.03 -3.83
N ILE A 143 0.06 0.01 -3.07
CA ILE A 143 1.43 0.28 -2.62
C ILE A 143 1.88 -0.77 -1.60
N ASN A 144 1.06 -1.05 -0.58
CA ASN A 144 1.38 -2.05 0.44
C ASN A 144 1.49 -3.46 -0.16
N PHE A 145 0.66 -3.80 -1.15
CA PHE A 145 0.82 -5.03 -1.93
C PHE A 145 2.16 -5.09 -2.66
N GLY A 146 2.57 -4.00 -3.31
CA GLY A 146 3.87 -3.89 -3.95
C GLY A 146 5.05 -4.05 -2.97
N GLU A 147 4.93 -3.53 -1.75
CA GLU A 147 5.92 -3.73 -0.69
C GLU A 147 5.99 -5.19 -0.24
N ASP A 148 4.86 -5.88 -0.12
CA ASP A 148 4.83 -7.29 0.24
C ASP A 148 5.44 -8.17 -0.88
N MET A 149 5.23 -7.79 -2.15
CA MET A 149 5.93 -8.43 -3.27
C MET A 149 7.45 -8.21 -3.25
N LEU A 150 7.94 -7.16 -2.59
CA LEU A 150 9.36 -6.93 -2.30
C LEU A 150 9.84 -7.65 -1.04
N GLY A 151 8.96 -8.36 -0.31
CA GLY A 151 9.28 -8.95 0.99
C GLY A 151 9.35 -7.92 2.14
N LEU A 152 8.86 -6.71 1.91
CA LEU A 152 8.88 -5.58 2.86
C LEU A 152 7.48 -5.26 3.43
N GLY A 153 6.48 -6.13 3.23
CA GLY A 153 5.08 -5.91 3.62
C GLY A 153 4.73 -6.27 5.07
N ARG A 154 5.72 -6.59 5.90
CA ARG A 154 5.53 -6.89 7.33
C ARG A 154 5.07 -5.66 8.11
N ASP A 155 4.14 -5.82 9.05
CA ASP A 155 3.62 -4.68 9.83
C ASP A 155 4.70 -4.10 10.75
N GLU A 156 5.63 -4.95 11.21
CA GLU A 156 6.78 -4.52 12.00
C GLU A 156 7.66 -3.51 11.26
N LEU A 157 7.68 -3.52 9.93
CA LEU A 157 8.49 -2.59 9.13
C LEU A 157 7.78 -1.26 8.87
N GLN A 158 6.53 -1.09 9.29
CA GLN A 158 5.81 0.17 9.12
C GLN A 158 6.43 1.29 9.97
N VAL A 159 6.33 2.52 9.48
CA VAL A 159 6.81 3.69 10.22
C VAL A 159 6.04 3.80 11.53
N GLY A 160 6.77 3.80 12.65
CA GLY A 160 6.17 3.90 13.98
C GLY A 160 5.48 2.62 14.46
N ALA A 161 5.74 1.48 13.82
CA ALA A 161 5.24 0.19 14.27
C ALA A 161 5.65 -0.08 15.72
N VAL A 162 4.67 -0.46 16.54
CA VAL A 162 4.88 -0.89 17.93
C VAL A 162 4.63 -2.38 17.97
N PHE A 163 5.66 -3.15 18.31
CA PHE A 163 5.59 -4.60 18.46
C PHE A 163 6.58 -5.07 19.52
N ASP A 164 6.31 -6.24 20.07
CA ASP A 164 7.20 -6.87 21.05
C ASP A 164 8.37 -7.56 20.36
N ARG A 165 9.56 -6.97 20.51
CA ARG A 165 10.81 -7.51 19.94
C ARG A 165 11.22 -8.85 20.54
N THR A 166 10.74 -9.18 21.73
CA THR A 166 11.09 -10.44 22.41
C THR A 166 10.30 -11.64 21.89
N THR A 167 9.16 -11.39 21.24
CA THR A 167 8.23 -12.43 20.77
C THR A 167 7.99 -12.41 19.25
N SER A 168 8.31 -11.31 18.55
CA SER A 168 8.18 -11.26 17.09
C SER A 168 9.13 -12.25 16.41
N ARG A 169 8.55 -13.30 15.80
CA ARG A 169 9.29 -14.29 15.00
C ARG A 169 10.06 -13.65 13.85
N PHE A 170 9.51 -12.60 13.26
CA PHE A 170 10.17 -11.85 12.21
C PHE A 170 11.45 -11.20 12.75
N PHE A 171 11.34 -10.39 13.81
CA PHE A 171 12.48 -9.70 14.40
C PHE A 171 13.55 -10.65 14.93
N LEU A 172 13.13 -11.70 15.66
CA LEU A 172 14.04 -12.74 16.17
C LEU A 172 14.78 -13.48 15.05
N GLY A 173 14.17 -13.59 13.87
CA GLY A 173 14.76 -14.21 12.68
C GLY A 173 15.80 -13.36 11.95
N LEU A 174 15.94 -12.07 12.27
CA LEU A 174 16.85 -11.15 11.57
C LEU A 174 18.33 -11.32 11.95
N GLY A 175 18.63 -12.00 13.06
CA GLY A 175 19.98 -12.13 13.57
C GLY A 175 20.06 -13.00 14.82
N LYS A 176 21.28 -13.33 15.23
CA LYS A 176 21.52 -14.16 16.43
C LYS A 176 21.56 -13.30 17.70
N THR A 177 22.05 -12.07 17.58
CA THR A 177 22.14 -11.10 18.69
C THR A 177 21.12 -9.98 18.53
N ASP A 178 20.83 -9.26 19.62
CA ASP A 178 19.93 -8.10 19.57
C ASP A 178 20.49 -6.96 18.69
N ASP A 179 21.80 -6.75 18.72
CA ASP A 179 22.50 -5.76 17.89
C ASP A 179 22.38 -6.09 16.39
N GLU A 180 22.57 -7.36 16.01
CA GLU A 180 22.41 -7.82 14.63
C GLU A 180 20.96 -7.62 14.15
N ARG A 181 19.99 -8.00 14.99
CA ARG A 181 18.56 -7.86 14.68
C ARG A 181 18.16 -6.41 14.52
N THR A 182 18.61 -5.54 15.42
CA THR A 182 18.32 -4.10 15.40
C THR A 182 18.93 -3.46 14.15
N THR A 183 20.19 -3.76 13.85
CA THR A 183 20.88 -3.24 12.64
C THR A 183 20.15 -3.66 11.36
N MET A 184 19.81 -4.95 11.25
CA MET A 184 19.09 -5.47 10.09
C MET A 184 17.68 -4.88 9.97
N TYR A 185 16.97 -4.77 11.10
CA TYR A 185 15.64 -4.16 11.16
C TYR A 185 15.66 -2.70 10.67
N GLU A 186 16.61 -1.89 11.15
CA GLU A 186 16.75 -0.49 10.73
C GLU A 186 17.09 -0.36 9.23
N SER A 187 17.92 -1.28 8.72
CA SER A 187 18.20 -1.38 7.28
C SER A 187 16.93 -1.68 6.48
N LEU A 188 16.12 -2.65 6.91
CA LEU A 188 14.87 -3.01 6.25
C LEU A 188 13.81 -1.90 6.31
N VAL A 189 13.71 -1.17 7.43
CA VAL A 189 12.83 0.00 7.55
C VAL A 189 13.25 1.09 6.55
N THR A 190 14.55 1.37 6.45
CA THR A 190 15.10 2.37 5.51
C THR A 190 14.87 1.95 4.06
N GLU A 191 15.06 0.66 3.77
CA GLU A 191 14.82 0.07 2.46
C GLU A 191 13.34 0.13 2.07
N ARG A 192 12.43 -0.17 3.01
CA ARG A 192 10.97 -0.03 2.81
C ARG A 192 10.58 1.40 2.49
N ILE A 193 11.06 2.39 3.24
CA ILE A 193 10.77 3.82 2.97
C ILE A 193 11.23 4.21 1.55
N THR A 194 12.43 3.74 1.16
CA THR A 194 12.99 3.99 -0.16
C THR A 194 12.13 3.38 -1.26
N TRP A 195 11.77 2.11 -1.13
CA TRP A 195 10.97 1.41 -2.12
C TRP A 195 9.53 1.90 -2.18
N ARG A 196 8.92 2.29 -1.06
CA ARG A 196 7.58 2.90 -1.04
C ARG A 196 7.51 4.13 -1.93
N LYS A 197 8.54 4.98 -1.91
CA LYS A 197 8.66 6.14 -2.82
C LYS A 197 8.72 5.71 -4.29
N GLN A 198 9.46 4.66 -4.60
CA GLN A 198 9.58 4.13 -5.97
C GLN A 198 8.28 3.50 -6.46
N LEU A 199 7.61 2.72 -5.60
CA LEU A 199 6.31 2.13 -5.89
C LEU A 199 5.26 3.21 -6.12
N LEU A 200 5.26 4.29 -5.34
CA LEU A 200 4.36 5.43 -5.55
C LEU A 200 4.62 6.13 -6.89
N LYS A 201 5.89 6.34 -7.25
CA LYS A 201 6.28 6.86 -8.57
C LYS A 201 5.85 5.90 -9.69
N ALA A 202 6.02 4.60 -9.51
CA ALA A 202 5.62 3.57 -10.47
C ALA A 202 4.10 3.55 -10.68
N LEU A 203 3.31 3.62 -9.60
CA LEU A 203 1.85 3.69 -9.67
C LEU A 203 1.39 4.97 -10.37
N GLN A 204 1.98 6.12 -10.02
CA GLN A 204 1.70 7.39 -10.69
C GLN A 204 2.01 7.32 -12.19
N ARG A 205 3.13 6.71 -12.57
CA ARG A 205 3.50 6.55 -13.98
C ARG A 205 2.57 5.58 -14.69
N ALA A 206 2.27 4.43 -14.09
CA ALA A 206 1.33 3.46 -14.64
C ALA A 206 -0.02 4.11 -14.95
N LEU A 207 -0.59 4.85 -14.01
CA LEU A 207 -1.86 5.54 -14.20
C LEU A 207 -1.79 6.62 -15.30
N SER A 208 -0.63 7.28 -15.45
CA SER A 208 -0.38 8.23 -16.54
C SER A 208 -0.32 7.53 -17.90
N ASP A 209 0.31 6.37 -17.98
CA ASP A 209 0.37 5.56 -19.20
C ASP A 209 -1.04 5.07 -19.58
N VAL A 210 -1.83 4.56 -18.61
CA VAL A 210 -3.22 4.13 -18.83
C VAL A 210 -4.08 5.25 -19.41
N ARG A 211 -3.94 6.48 -18.90
CA ARG A 211 -4.67 7.64 -19.44
C ARG A 211 -4.27 7.98 -20.87
N ALA A 212 -2.98 7.88 -21.18
CA ALA A 212 -2.46 8.15 -22.52
C ALA A 212 -2.81 7.04 -23.54
N ASP A 213 -3.13 5.83 -23.07
CA ASP A 213 -3.46 4.69 -23.93
C ASP A 213 -4.83 4.85 -24.60
N LYS A 214 -4.80 5.08 -25.91
CA LYS A 214 -6.00 5.19 -26.76
C LYS A 214 -6.69 3.85 -27.00
N ASN A 215 -5.98 2.74 -26.81
CA ASN A 215 -6.45 1.39 -27.06
C ASN A 215 -6.84 0.66 -25.76
N TRP A 216 -6.96 1.40 -24.65
CA TRP A 216 -7.43 0.84 -23.38
C TRP A 216 -8.83 0.27 -23.54
N PRO A 217 -9.10 -0.98 -23.16
CA PRO A 217 -10.37 -1.61 -23.46
C PRO A 217 -11.52 -1.01 -22.65
N ASP A 218 -12.64 -0.87 -23.33
CA ASP A 218 -13.89 -0.41 -22.71
C ASP A 218 -14.60 -1.51 -21.92
N LYS A 219 -14.26 -2.80 -22.17
CA LYS A 219 -14.80 -3.99 -21.48
C LYS A 219 -13.74 -5.11 -21.46
N MET A 220 -13.64 -5.86 -20.36
CA MET A 220 -12.92 -7.14 -20.30
C MET A 220 -13.85 -8.30 -20.66
#